data_AF-A0A4Z0GKI5-F1
#
_entry.id   AF-A0A4Z0GKI5-F1
#
_cell.length_a   1.000
_cell.length_b   1.000
_cell.length_c   1.000
_cell.angle_alpha   90.00
_cell.angle_beta   90.00
_cell.angle_gamma   90.00
#
_symmetry.space_group_name_H-M   'P 1'
#
loop_
_entity.id
_entity.type
_entity.pdbx_description
1 polymer ?
#
loop_
_entity_poly.entity_id
_entity_poly.type
_entity_poly.pdbx_seq_one_letter_code
_entity_poly.pdbx_strand_id
1 'polypeptide(L)'
;MAIQVGDIVARTSYHCDLPFRVVKIHADEEVAELTGHDLRLFADAPFDDLVTVTEDEREKYEKITKSKEAESYKLFRQDYKQMRMKREYTATSGYRSDASYFEMPGRVLHIDGDPFYLKKCLIVYEKLRIPVIGKYMMESEMPEKVPKLVGQIRPDILVLTGHDAFMKNKGTSEEIKAYRHSGHFIRTVKEVRFRWPSLDQMVIFAGACQSNFELLIRAGANFASSPDRVNIHALDPVYLAAKISFTSFMDSVNVWEVLRNTLTGAGGLGGVESRGMLRTGLPFPSE
;
A
#
# COMPACT_ATOMS: atom_id res chain seq x y z
N MET A 1 -30.71 -4.22 18.00
CA MET A 1 -30.67 -4.53 16.55
C MET A 1 -29.72 -5.69 16.37
N ALA A 2 -30.05 -6.67 15.53
CA ALA A 2 -29.15 -7.80 15.28
C ALA A 2 -28.06 -7.36 14.28
N ILE A 3 -26.79 -7.55 14.64
CA ILE A 3 -25.64 -7.24 13.78
C ILE A 3 -25.64 -8.19 12.58
N GLN A 4 -25.47 -7.64 11.38
CA GLN A 4 -25.45 -8.39 10.12
C GLN A 4 -24.10 -8.25 9.40
N VAL A 5 -23.82 -9.20 8.50
CA VAL A 5 -22.66 -9.11 7.61
C VAL A 5 -22.79 -7.87 6.73
N GLY A 6 -21.74 -7.05 6.70
CA GLY A 6 -21.70 -5.77 5.99
C GLY A 6 -21.89 -4.54 6.88
N ASP A 7 -22.42 -4.71 8.10
CA ASP A 7 -22.62 -3.62 9.05
C ASP A 7 -21.29 -3.01 9.49
N ILE A 8 -21.33 -1.71 9.83
CA ILE A 8 -20.21 -1.02 10.46
C ILE A 8 -20.41 -1.05 11.97
N VAL A 9 -19.45 -1.64 12.66
CA VAL A 9 -19.44 -1.82 14.11
C VAL A 9 -18.17 -1.26 14.70
N ALA A 10 -18.20 -0.91 15.99
CA ALA A 10 -17.04 -0.52 16.77
C ALA A 10 -16.94 -1.42 18.00
N ARG A 11 -15.72 -1.59 18.51
CA ARG A 11 -15.44 -2.49 19.63
C ARG A 11 -15.41 -1.72 20.95
N THR A 12 -16.23 -2.12 21.91
CA THR A 12 -16.32 -1.46 23.22
C THR A 12 -15.07 -1.67 24.07
N SER A 13 -14.45 -2.84 23.97
CA SER A 13 -13.15 -3.16 24.60
C SER A 13 -12.00 -2.25 24.17
N TYR A 14 -12.15 -1.57 23.03
CA TYR A 14 -11.22 -0.57 22.50
C TYR A 14 -11.82 0.84 22.49
N HIS A 15 -12.82 1.10 23.34
CA HIS A 15 -13.47 2.41 23.49
C HIS A 15 -14.07 2.97 22.19
N CYS A 16 -14.48 2.09 21.27
CA CYS A 16 -14.99 2.46 19.95
C CYS A 16 -14.02 3.37 19.17
N ASP A 17 -12.71 3.12 19.31
CA ASP A 17 -11.65 3.89 18.68
C ASP A 17 -11.70 3.87 17.14
N LEU A 18 -12.12 2.74 16.57
CA LEU A 18 -12.07 2.49 15.13
C LEU A 18 -13.34 1.81 14.60
N PRO A 19 -13.81 2.20 13.40
CA PRO A 19 -14.88 1.51 12.70
C PRO A 19 -14.37 0.25 11.99
N PHE A 20 -15.10 -0.84 12.16
CA PHE A 20 -14.91 -2.13 11.50
C PHE A 20 -16.13 -2.48 10.66
N ARG A 21 -15.93 -3.24 9.58
CA ARG A 21 -16.99 -3.86 8.80
C ARG A 21 -17.06 -5.35 9.15
N VAL A 22 -18.27 -5.85 9.41
CA VAL A 22 -18.50 -7.28 9.65
C VAL A 22 -18.34 -8.05 8.35
N VAL A 23 -17.38 -8.98 8.30
CA VAL A 23 -17.07 -9.81 7.14
C VAL A 23 -17.78 -11.16 7.23
N LYS A 24 -17.84 -11.73 8.42
CA LYS A 24 -18.45 -13.04 8.67
C LYS A 24 -18.99 -13.12 10.08
N ILE A 25 -20.04 -13.89 10.26
CA ILE A 25 -20.66 -14.15 11.56
C ILE A 25 -20.63 -15.67 11.82
N HIS A 26 -20.13 -16.05 12.99
CA HIS A 26 -20.16 -17.42 13.52
C HIS A 26 -21.18 -17.48 14.66
N ALA A 27 -22.43 -17.78 14.31
CA ALA A 27 -23.54 -17.75 15.25
C ALA A 27 -23.38 -18.77 16.41
N ASP A 28 -22.75 -19.91 16.14
CA ASP A 28 -22.56 -20.98 17.14
C ASP A 28 -21.56 -20.59 18.26
N GLU A 29 -20.61 -19.70 17.95
CA GLU A 29 -19.58 -19.23 18.87
C GLU A 29 -19.85 -17.80 19.37
N GLU A 30 -20.92 -17.15 18.91
CA GLU A 30 -21.25 -15.74 19.15
C GLU A 30 -20.11 -14.77 18.81
N VAL A 31 -19.31 -15.10 17.79
CA VAL A 31 -18.14 -14.32 17.33
C VAL A 31 -18.35 -13.82 15.90
N ALA A 32 -17.90 -12.60 15.63
CA ALA A 32 -17.83 -12.01 14.30
C ALA A 32 -16.38 -11.83 13.83
N GLU A 33 -16.14 -12.05 12.54
CA GLU A 33 -14.91 -11.63 11.86
C GLU A 33 -15.11 -10.23 11.28
N LEU A 34 -14.14 -9.36 11.54
CA LEU A 34 -14.17 -7.93 11.27
C LEU A 34 -12.98 -7.53 10.40
N THR A 35 -13.21 -6.58 9.49
CA THR A 35 -12.14 -5.87 8.76
C THR A 35 -12.20 -4.38 9.05
N GLY A 36 -11.07 -3.72 9.25
CA GLY A 36 -11.04 -2.28 9.52
C GLY A 36 -11.59 -1.49 8.32
N HIS A 37 -12.35 -0.42 8.56
CA HIS A 37 -12.97 0.31 7.46
C HIS A 37 -11.95 1.02 6.55
N ASP A 38 -10.94 1.66 7.17
CA ASP A 38 -9.90 2.45 6.50
C ASP A 38 -8.47 1.99 6.82
N LEU A 39 -8.32 1.22 7.90
CA LEU A 39 -7.06 0.58 8.29
C LEU A 39 -7.12 -0.89 7.90
N ARG A 40 -6.01 -1.45 7.42
CA ARG A 40 -5.87 -2.86 7.03
C ARG A 40 -5.87 -3.82 8.23
N LEU A 41 -6.90 -3.73 9.04
CA LEU A 41 -7.06 -4.47 10.29
C LEU A 41 -7.94 -5.68 10.06
N PHE A 42 -7.56 -6.83 10.60
CA PHE A 42 -8.44 -7.98 10.71
C PHE A 42 -8.56 -8.35 12.18
N ALA A 43 -9.78 -8.52 12.67
CA ALA A 43 -10.04 -8.85 14.06
C ALA A 43 -11.23 -9.80 14.15
N ASP A 44 -11.20 -10.67 15.14
CA ASP A 44 -12.37 -11.38 15.65
C ASP A 44 -12.84 -10.72 16.95
N ALA A 45 -14.16 -10.66 17.15
CA ALA A 45 -14.75 -10.11 18.37
C ALA A 45 -16.07 -10.82 18.72
N PRO A 46 -16.33 -11.09 20.01
CA PRO A 46 -17.63 -11.58 20.46
C PRO A 46 -18.70 -10.50 20.24
N PHE A 47 -19.96 -10.90 20.05
CA PHE A 47 -21.05 -9.95 19.79
C PHE A 47 -21.24 -8.90 20.88
N ASP A 48 -21.02 -9.27 22.15
CA ASP A 48 -21.14 -8.34 23.28
C ASP A 48 -20.09 -7.21 23.25
N ASP A 49 -18.98 -7.42 22.53
CA ASP A 49 -17.96 -6.39 22.31
C ASP A 49 -18.35 -5.41 21.19
N LEU A 50 -19.39 -5.71 20.41
CA LEU A 50 -19.75 -4.95 19.21
C LEU A 50 -20.91 -4.00 19.44
N VAL A 51 -20.72 -2.74 19.01
CA VAL A 51 -21.77 -1.73 18.96
C VAL A 51 -21.91 -1.24 17.52
N THR A 52 -23.15 -1.18 17.04
CA THR A 52 -23.46 -0.61 15.72
C THR A 52 -23.14 0.88 15.71
N VAL A 53 -22.34 1.31 14.74
CA VAL A 53 -22.01 2.73 14.58
C VAL A 53 -23.24 3.45 14.02
N THR A 54 -23.67 4.52 14.68
CA THR A 54 -24.80 5.34 14.20
C THR A 54 -24.42 6.10 12.92
N GLU A 55 -25.41 6.54 12.13
CA GLU A 55 -25.12 7.35 10.93
C GLU A 55 -24.35 8.64 11.27
N ASP A 56 -24.69 9.32 12.37
CA ASP A 56 -23.97 10.52 12.82
C ASP A 56 -22.49 10.25 13.16
N GLU A 57 -22.20 9.11 13.81
CA GLU A 57 -20.82 8.70 14.12
C GLU A 57 -20.08 8.30 12.84
N ARG A 58 -20.74 7.58 11.94
CA ARG A 58 -20.20 7.21 10.64
C ARG A 58 -19.81 8.45 9.84
N GLU A 59 -20.67 9.46 9.77
CA GLU A 59 -20.36 10.73 9.10
C GLU A 59 -19.15 11.43 9.72
N LYS A 60 -19.02 11.41 11.06
CA LYS A 60 -17.84 11.97 11.75
C LYS A 60 -16.56 11.23 11.37
N TYR A 61 -16.55 9.89 11.41
CA TYR A 61 -15.39 9.10 11.02
C TYR A 61 -15.03 9.34 9.55
N GLU A 62 -16.02 9.29 8.64
CA GLU A 62 -15.79 9.56 7.22
C GLU A 62 -15.22 10.96 6.98
N LYS A 63 -15.68 11.98 7.72
CA LYS A 63 -15.19 13.35 7.61
C LYS A 63 -13.73 13.46 8.06
N ILE A 64 -13.37 12.80 9.17
CA ILE A 64 -11.98 12.76 9.66
C ILE A 64 -11.07 12.05 8.64
N THR A 65 -11.47 10.87 8.16
CA THR A 65 -10.70 10.12 7.15
C THR A 65 -10.53 10.95 5.89
N LYS A 66 -11.61 11.49 5.31
CA LYS A 66 -11.57 12.33 4.12
C LYS A 66 -10.67 13.56 4.31
N SER A 67 -10.68 14.17 5.51
CA SER A 67 -9.81 15.31 5.81
C SER A 67 -8.33 14.92 5.79
N LYS A 68 -7.96 13.81 6.44
CA LYS A 68 -6.57 13.32 6.44
C LYS A 68 -6.11 12.91 5.04
N GLU A 69 -6.94 12.19 4.30
CA GLU A 69 -6.65 11.81 2.92
C GLU A 69 -6.46 13.05 2.02
N ALA A 70 -7.30 14.08 2.19
CA ALA A 70 -7.18 15.33 1.43
C ALA A 70 -5.90 16.10 1.78
N GLU A 71 -5.48 16.10 3.04
CA GLU A 71 -4.23 16.70 3.48
C GLU A 71 -3.02 15.98 2.88
N SER A 72 -2.94 14.66 2.99
CA SER A 72 -1.88 13.85 2.37
C SER A 72 -1.83 14.05 0.84
N TYR A 73 -3.00 14.07 0.19
CA TYR A 73 -3.08 14.33 -1.25
C TYR A 73 -2.55 15.73 -1.61
N LYS A 74 -2.89 16.75 -0.82
CA LYS A 74 -2.41 18.13 -1.02
C LYS A 74 -0.89 18.20 -0.88
N LEU A 75 -0.32 17.59 0.17
CA LEU A 75 1.13 17.53 0.39
C LEU A 75 1.83 16.83 -0.78
N PHE A 76 1.33 15.68 -1.21
CA PHE A 76 1.88 14.96 -2.36
C PHE A 76 1.88 15.83 -3.64
N ARG A 77 0.80 16.56 -3.90
CA ARG A 77 0.71 17.46 -5.08
C ARG A 77 1.70 18.61 -5.00
N GLN A 78 1.97 19.14 -3.81
CA GLN A 78 2.98 20.19 -3.61
C GLN A 78 4.38 19.64 -3.89
N ASP A 79 4.73 18.49 -3.31
CA ASP A 79 6.00 17.78 -3.56
C ASP A 79 6.20 17.51 -5.06
N TYR A 80 5.18 16.95 -5.72
CA TYR A 80 5.25 16.62 -7.14
C TYR A 80 5.47 17.87 -7.99
N LYS A 81 4.77 18.97 -7.69
CA LYS A 81 4.96 20.25 -8.40
C LYS A 81 6.40 20.77 -8.22
N GLN A 82 6.94 20.70 -7.02
CA GLN A 82 8.32 21.12 -6.73
C GLN A 82 9.34 20.25 -7.47
N MET A 83 9.14 18.93 -7.50
CA MET A 83 9.99 18.01 -8.26
C MET A 83 9.93 18.29 -9.77
N ARG A 84 8.74 18.57 -10.30
CA ARG A 84 8.56 18.89 -11.72
C ARG A 84 9.27 20.19 -12.11
N MET A 85 9.13 21.25 -11.31
CA MET A 85 9.81 22.53 -11.54
C MET A 85 11.34 22.37 -11.52
N LYS A 86 11.88 21.58 -10.57
CA LYS A 86 13.32 21.29 -10.52
C LYS A 86 13.79 20.58 -11.80
N ARG A 87 12.98 19.67 -12.34
CA ARG A 87 13.30 18.94 -13.57
C ARG A 87 13.16 19.77 -14.83
N GLU A 88 12.12 20.59 -14.94
CA GLU A 88 11.98 21.56 -16.03
C GLU A 88 13.27 22.39 -16.13
N TYR A 89 13.75 22.91 -15.01
CA TYR A 89 15.01 23.66 -14.95
C TYR A 89 16.23 22.84 -15.41
N THR A 90 16.39 21.59 -14.96
CA THR A 90 17.51 20.71 -15.35
C THR A 90 17.43 20.29 -16.83
N ALA A 91 16.24 19.91 -17.31
CA ALA A 91 16.02 19.39 -18.65
C ALA A 91 16.27 20.45 -19.72
N THR A 92 15.91 21.71 -19.44
CA THR A 92 16.15 22.81 -20.37
C THR A 92 17.53 23.47 -20.19
N SER A 93 18.39 22.94 -19.31
CA SER A 93 19.69 23.53 -18.94
C SER A 93 19.61 25.03 -18.59
N GLY A 94 18.49 25.47 -18.01
CA GLY A 94 18.23 26.88 -17.71
C GLY A 94 17.83 27.75 -18.91
N TYR A 95 17.82 27.21 -20.15
CA TYR A 95 17.30 27.91 -21.32
C TYR A 95 15.78 27.75 -21.41
N ARG A 96 15.05 28.79 -21.85
CA ARG A 96 13.64 28.62 -22.25
C ARG A 96 13.61 28.01 -23.65
N SER A 97 13.75 26.69 -23.77
CA SER A 97 13.45 26.02 -25.03
C SER A 97 11.96 25.70 -25.09
N ASP A 98 11.26 26.11 -26.16
CA ASP A 98 9.89 25.69 -26.50
C ASP A 98 9.79 24.19 -26.86
N ALA A 99 10.87 23.40 -26.65
CA ALA A 99 10.85 21.97 -26.85
C ALA A 99 9.93 21.32 -25.81
N SER A 100 8.79 20.86 -26.31
CA SER A 100 7.87 19.99 -25.59
C SER A 100 8.58 18.68 -25.21
N TYR A 101 8.73 18.43 -23.90
CA TYR A 101 9.20 17.16 -23.38
C TYR A 101 8.03 16.35 -22.84
N PHE A 102 8.19 15.03 -22.78
CA PHE A 102 7.21 14.15 -22.15
C PHE A 102 7.80 13.37 -20.99
N GLU A 103 6.94 13.02 -20.06
CA GLU A 103 7.25 12.25 -18.87
C GLU A 103 6.75 10.80 -19.04
N MET A 104 7.62 9.84 -18.74
CA MET A 104 7.28 8.43 -18.66
C MET A 104 7.39 7.98 -17.20
N PRO A 105 6.30 8.12 -16.42
CA PRO A 105 6.29 7.66 -15.03
C PRO A 105 6.37 6.14 -14.95
N GLY A 106 6.91 5.64 -13.83
CA GLY A 106 7.00 4.20 -13.58
C GLY A 106 5.61 3.56 -13.52
N ARG A 107 5.43 2.42 -14.19
CA ARG A 107 4.17 1.68 -14.26
C ARG A 107 4.04 0.75 -13.06
N VAL A 108 2.87 0.76 -12.44
CA VAL A 108 2.56 0.00 -11.23
C VAL A 108 1.74 -1.25 -11.56
N LEU A 109 2.12 -2.39 -10.99
CA LEU A 109 1.25 -3.56 -10.84
C LEU A 109 0.89 -3.69 -9.36
N HIS A 110 -0.39 -3.49 -9.01
CA HIS A 110 -0.87 -3.63 -7.64
C HIS A 110 -1.66 -4.94 -7.52
N ILE A 111 -1.13 -5.86 -6.72
CA ILE A 111 -1.82 -7.09 -6.31
C ILE A 111 -2.27 -6.95 -4.87
N ASP A 112 -3.56 -7.14 -4.62
CA ASP A 112 -4.13 -7.05 -3.27
C ASP A 112 -5.00 -8.26 -2.93
N GLY A 113 -4.84 -8.77 -1.70
CA GLY A 113 -5.70 -9.78 -1.10
C GLY A 113 -7.05 -9.26 -0.61
N ASP A 114 -7.29 -7.93 -0.64
CA ASP A 114 -8.57 -7.31 -0.37
C ASP A 114 -9.09 -6.52 -1.60
N PRO A 115 -10.25 -6.89 -2.17
CA PRO A 115 -10.80 -6.22 -3.35
C PRO A 115 -11.33 -4.80 -3.04
N PHE A 116 -11.77 -4.54 -1.81
CA PHE A 116 -12.26 -3.23 -1.37
C PHE A 116 -11.09 -2.25 -1.21
N TYR A 117 -10.00 -2.66 -0.58
CA TYR A 117 -8.79 -1.81 -0.50
C TYR A 117 -8.15 -1.60 -1.86
N LEU A 118 -8.10 -2.63 -2.71
CA LEU A 118 -7.61 -2.46 -4.07
C LEU A 118 -8.39 -1.38 -4.82
N LYS A 119 -9.73 -1.42 -4.74
CA LYS A 119 -10.59 -0.42 -5.37
C LYS A 119 -10.30 0.99 -4.85
N LYS A 120 -10.16 1.18 -3.54
CA LYS A 120 -9.75 2.46 -2.94
C LYS A 120 -8.40 2.93 -3.49
N CYS A 121 -7.41 2.04 -3.55
CA CYS A 121 -6.07 2.36 -4.05
C CYS A 121 -6.08 2.80 -5.51
N LEU A 122 -6.80 2.07 -6.37
CA LEU A 122 -6.89 2.38 -7.81
C LEU A 122 -7.50 3.76 -8.08
N ILE A 123 -8.53 4.16 -7.32
CA ILE A 123 -9.11 5.51 -7.42
C ILE A 123 -8.06 6.59 -7.13
N VAL A 124 -7.18 6.36 -6.16
CA VAL A 124 -6.12 7.32 -5.81
C VAL A 124 -5.00 7.32 -6.86
N TYR A 125 -4.58 6.16 -7.37
CA TYR A 125 -3.63 6.10 -8.48
C TYR A 125 -4.12 6.88 -9.72
N GLU A 126 -5.40 6.73 -10.05
CA GLU A 126 -6.03 7.45 -11.17
C GLU A 126 -6.02 8.97 -10.94
N LYS A 127 -6.41 9.43 -9.75
CA LYS A 127 -6.31 10.85 -9.35
C LYS A 127 -4.89 11.40 -9.46
N LEU A 128 -3.89 10.57 -9.15
CA LEU A 128 -2.47 10.90 -9.25
C LEU A 128 -1.89 10.73 -10.67
N ARG A 129 -2.67 10.23 -11.63
CA ARG A 129 -2.25 9.95 -13.02
C ARG A 129 -1.08 8.96 -13.10
N ILE A 130 -1.06 7.99 -12.20
CA ILE A 130 -0.08 6.89 -12.22
C ILE A 130 -0.61 5.78 -13.14
N PRO A 131 0.20 5.29 -14.10
CA PRO A 131 -0.18 4.12 -14.88
C PRO A 131 -0.20 2.89 -13.96
N VAL A 132 -1.38 2.31 -13.75
CA VAL A 132 -1.54 1.17 -12.83
C VAL A 132 -2.40 0.07 -13.45
N ILE A 133 -2.03 -1.18 -13.17
CA ILE A 133 -2.89 -2.35 -13.32
C ILE A 133 -3.11 -2.94 -11.93
N GLY A 134 -4.38 -3.00 -11.50
CA GLY A 134 -4.76 -3.64 -10.25
C GLY A 134 -5.32 -5.03 -10.46
N LYS A 135 -4.96 -6.00 -9.61
CA LYS A 135 -5.56 -7.34 -9.63
C LYS A 135 -5.78 -7.88 -8.22
N TYR A 136 -7.02 -8.26 -7.94
CA TYR A 136 -7.35 -9.02 -6.74
C TYR A 136 -6.78 -10.43 -6.84
N MET A 137 -6.13 -10.90 -5.77
CA MET A 137 -5.56 -12.24 -5.69
C MET A 137 -5.44 -12.66 -4.22
N MET A 138 -5.89 -13.87 -3.90
CA MET A 138 -5.66 -14.43 -2.56
C MET A 138 -4.16 -14.62 -2.30
N GLU A 139 -3.72 -14.36 -1.08
CA GLU A 139 -2.31 -14.41 -0.67
C GLU A 139 -1.68 -15.77 -0.96
N SER A 140 -2.44 -16.85 -0.73
CA SER A 140 -2.02 -18.23 -1.01
C SER A 140 -1.71 -18.51 -2.47
N GLU A 141 -2.28 -17.75 -3.41
CA GLU A 141 -2.07 -17.93 -4.86
C GLU A 141 -0.98 -17.02 -5.43
N MET A 142 -0.56 -16.00 -4.67
CA MET A 142 0.41 -15.01 -5.12
C MET A 142 1.75 -15.64 -5.55
N PRO A 143 2.33 -16.62 -4.82
CA PRO A 143 3.63 -17.17 -5.18
C PRO A 143 3.67 -17.80 -6.58
N GLU A 144 2.58 -18.42 -7.00
CA GLU A 144 2.49 -19.15 -8.27
C GLU A 144 2.05 -18.26 -9.43
N LYS A 145 1.16 -17.28 -9.18
CA LYS A 145 0.53 -16.48 -10.22
C LYS A 145 1.23 -15.14 -10.47
N VAL A 146 1.73 -14.47 -9.43
CA VAL A 146 2.37 -13.15 -9.57
C VAL A 146 3.61 -13.19 -10.46
N PRO A 147 4.56 -14.14 -10.33
CA PRO A 147 5.76 -14.14 -11.17
C PRO A 147 5.46 -14.28 -12.66
N LYS A 148 4.37 -14.99 -13.01
CA LYS A 148 3.89 -15.12 -14.39
C LYS A 148 3.32 -13.79 -14.89
N LEU A 149 2.49 -13.15 -14.06
CA LEU A 149 1.88 -11.86 -14.38
C LEU A 149 2.91 -10.74 -14.54
N VAL A 150 3.91 -10.69 -13.65
CA VAL A 150 5.06 -9.77 -13.76
C VAL A 150 5.79 -9.99 -15.09
N GLY A 151 5.97 -11.23 -15.53
CA GLY A 151 6.60 -11.53 -16.82
C GLY A 151 5.82 -11.04 -18.04
N GLN A 152 4.50 -11.00 -17.95
CA GLN A 152 3.60 -10.52 -19.00
C GLN A 152 3.49 -9.00 -19.01
N ILE A 153 3.25 -8.39 -17.84
CA ILE A 153 2.99 -6.96 -17.70
C ILE A 153 4.29 -6.14 -17.73
N ARG A 154 5.36 -6.70 -17.16
CA ARG A 154 6.67 -6.05 -16.96
C ARG A 154 6.53 -4.67 -16.30
N PRO A 155 6.00 -4.60 -15.07
CA PRO A 155 5.87 -3.35 -14.33
C PRO A 155 7.24 -2.85 -13.87
N ASP A 156 7.32 -1.55 -13.58
CA ASP A 156 8.51 -0.93 -12.96
C ASP A 156 8.40 -0.99 -11.42
N ILE A 157 7.16 -1.00 -10.91
CA ILE A 157 6.84 -1.08 -9.49
C ILE A 157 5.80 -2.18 -9.26
N LEU A 158 6.11 -3.13 -8.37
CA LEU A 158 5.19 -4.16 -7.92
C LEU A 158 4.76 -3.87 -6.48
N VAL A 159 3.45 -3.76 -6.25
CA VAL A 159 2.86 -3.61 -4.92
C VAL A 159 2.14 -4.91 -4.57
N LEU A 160 2.62 -5.60 -3.54
CA LEU A 160 2.04 -6.83 -3.00
C LEU A 160 1.45 -6.57 -1.62
N THR A 161 0.13 -6.56 -1.54
CA THR A 161 -0.58 -6.26 -0.30
C THR A 161 -1.73 -7.24 -0.07
N GLY A 162 -2.33 -7.20 1.10
CA GLY A 162 -3.45 -8.05 1.46
C GLY A 162 -3.64 -8.03 2.95
N HIS A 163 -3.88 -9.21 3.53
CA HIS A 163 -4.04 -9.43 4.94
C HIS A 163 -2.83 -10.14 5.52
N ASP A 164 -2.49 -9.81 6.76
CA ASP A 164 -1.54 -10.58 7.56
C ASP A 164 -1.82 -10.30 9.04
N ALA A 165 -1.31 -11.17 9.91
CA ALA A 165 -1.46 -11.02 11.34
C ALA A 165 -0.37 -11.80 12.07
N PHE A 166 0.17 -11.21 13.13
CA PHE A 166 1.12 -11.89 14.01
C PHE A 166 0.38 -12.56 15.17
N MET A 167 0.51 -13.88 15.27
CA MET A 167 -0.14 -14.74 16.26
C MET A 167 0.86 -15.17 17.34
N LYS A 168 0.86 -14.46 18.48
CA LYS A 168 1.76 -14.71 19.62
C LYS A 168 1.72 -16.14 20.15
N ASN A 169 0.57 -16.81 20.04
CA ASN A 169 0.38 -18.19 20.49
C ASN A 169 1.03 -19.23 19.57
N LYS A 170 1.38 -18.87 18.33
CA LYS A 170 1.99 -19.79 17.35
C LYS A 170 3.52 -19.72 17.31
N GLY A 171 4.13 -18.74 17.97
CA GLY A 171 5.58 -18.59 17.99
C GLY A 171 6.06 -17.18 18.33
N THR A 172 7.38 -16.99 18.24
CA THR A 172 8.01 -15.67 18.37
C THR A 172 7.90 -14.89 17.05
N SER A 173 8.18 -13.58 17.10
CA SER A 173 8.16 -12.73 15.91
C SER A 173 9.22 -13.08 14.86
N GLU A 174 10.22 -13.87 15.21
CA GLU A 174 11.24 -14.34 14.27
C GLU A 174 10.75 -15.56 13.48
N GLU A 175 9.73 -16.26 13.99
CA GLU A 175 9.24 -17.50 13.41
C GLU A 175 8.14 -17.24 12.38
N ILE A 176 8.40 -17.61 11.13
CA ILE A 176 7.44 -17.35 10.04
C ILE A 176 6.08 -18.03 10.25
N LYS A 177 6.03 -19.17 10.96
CA LYS A 177 4.79 -19.89 11.31
C LYS A 177 3.85 -19.07 12.22
N ALA A 178 4.38 -18.04 12.89
CA ALA A 178 3.60 -17.15 13.73
C ALA A 178 2.80 -16.12 12.91
N TYR A 179 3.01 -16.05 11.59
CA TYR A 179 2.35 -15.12 10.70
C TYR A 179 1.36 -15.84 9.80
N ARG A 180 0.20 -15.21 9.54
CA ARG A 180 -0.85 -15.82 8.71
C ARG A 180 -0.45 -15.94 7.25
N HIS A 181 0.14 -14.87 6.69
CA HIS A 181 0.39 -14.74 5.26
C HIS A 181 1.77 -14.20 4.89
N SER A 182 2.59 -13.74 5.85
CA SER A 182 3.99 -13.34 5.59
C SER A 182 4.76 -14.39 4.78
N GLY A 183 4.53 -15.68 5.02
CA GLY A 183 5.18 -16.76 4.27
C GLY A 183 4.86 -16.71 2.77
N HIS A 184 3.61 -16.39 2.40
CA HIS A 184 3.22 -16.23 1.00
C HIS A 184 3.83 -14.99 0.37
N PHE A 185 3.83 -13.84 1.06
CA PHE A 185 4.47 -12.63 0.56
C PHE A 185 5.97 -12.85 0.33
N ILE A 186 6.68 -13.42 1.30
CA ILE A 186 8.11 -13.73 1.20
C ILE A 186 8.40 -14.65 0.01
N ARG A 187 7.62 -15.73 -0.15
CA ARG A 187 7.80 -16.65 -1.27
C ARG A 187 7.55 -15.95 -2.60
N THR A 188 6.49 -15.13 -2.69
CA THR A 188 6.18 -14.34 -3.89
C THR A 188 7.33 -13.41 -4.26
N VAL A 189 7.88 -12.68 -3.29
CA VAL A 189 9.03 -11.78 -3.50
C VAL A 189 10.24 -12.58 -4.01
N LYS A 190 10.55 -13.73 -3.41
CA LYS A 190 11.66 -14.59 -3.84
C LYS A 190 11.49 -15.10 -5.28
N GLU A 191 10.31 -15.58 -5.64
CA GLU A 191 10.02 -16.07 -7.00
C GLU A 191 10.11 -14.97 -8.05
N VAL A 192 9.67 -13.75 -7.70
CA VAL A 192 9.83 -12.58 -8.55
C VAL A 192 11.31 -12.21 -8.68
N ARG A 193 12.06 -12.16 -7.57
CA ARG A 193 13.50 -11.82 -7.56
C ARG A 193 14.38 -12.86 -8.24
N PHE A 194 13.96 -14.12 -8.26
CA PHE A 194 14.65 -15.15 -9.02
C PHE A 194 14.71 -14.80 -10.53
N ARG A 195 13.67 -14.14 -11.06
CA ARG A 195 13.60 -13.71 -12.47
C ARG A 195 14.06 -12.27 -12.69
N TRP A 196 13.85 -11.38 -11.72
CA TRP A 196 14.24 -9.97 -11.74
C TRP A 196 15.08 -9.63 -10.50
N PRO A 197 16.37 -10.02 -10.48
CA PRO A 197 17.19 -9.98 -9.27
C PRO A 197 17.59 -8.56 -8.85
N SER A 198 17.61 -7.60 -9.78
CA SER A 198 18.02 -6.22 -9.48
C SER A 198 16.92 -5.46 -8.72
N LEU A 199 17.28 -4.92 -7.56
CA LEU A 199 16.44 -4.01 -6.77
C LEU A 199 16.10 -2.71 -7.51
N ASP A 200 17.00 -2.25 -8.39
CA ASP A 200 16.85 -1.01 -9.15
C ASP A 200 16.06 -1.19 -10.45
N GLN A 201 15.95 -2.42 -10.96
CA GLN A 201 15.18 -2.69 -12.19
C GLN A 201 13.68 -2.73 -11.92
N MET A 202 13.28 -3.26 -10.77
CA MET A 202 11.88 -3.32 -10.37
C MET A 202 11.81 -3.13 -8.87
N VAL A 203 11.07 -2.11 -8.46
CA VAL A 203 10.82 -1.85 -7.05
C VAL A 203 9.68 -2.74 -6.57
N ILE A 204 9.88 -3.43 -5.45
CA ILE A 204 8.84 -4.23 -4.81
C ILE A 204 8.48 -3.62 -3.45
N PHE A 205 7.22 -3.26 -3.30
CA PHE A 205 6.59 -3.07 -1.99
C PHE A 205 5.86 -4.36 -1.62
N ALA A 206 6.09 -4.90 -0.42
CA ALA A 206 5.42 -6.12 0.02
C ALA A 206 4.96 -6.08 1.48
N GLY A 207 3.77 -6.62 1.74
CA GLY A 207 3.27 -6.89 3.08
C GLY A 207 1.92 -6.26 3.39
N ALA A 208 1.41 -6.63 4.55
CA ALA A 208 0.19 -6.11 5.16
C ALA A 208 0.46 -5.66 6.61
N CYS A 209 -0.60 -5.38 7.36
CA CYS A 209 -0.47 -5.09 8.79
C CYS A 209 0.18 -6.25 9.52
N GLN A 210 1.11 -5.94 10.41
CA GLN A 210 1.83 -6.91 11.23
C GLN A 210 2.63 -7.95 10.46
N SER A 211 2.97 -7.71 9.18
CA SER A 211 3.85 -8.61 8.44
C SER A 211 5.26 -8.68 9.01
N ASN A 212 5.96 -9.77 8.72
CA ASN A 212 7.36 -9.94 9.07
C ASN A 212 8.25 -9.09 8.15
N PHE A 213 8.43 -7.82 8.55
CA PHE A 213 9.20 -6.82 7.83
C PHE A 213 10.62 -7.29 7.50
N GLU A 214 11.33 -7.85 8.48
CA GLU A 214 12.74 -8.22 8.34
C GLU A 214 12.95 -9.31 7.30
N LEU A 215 12.07 -10.32 7.27
CA LEU A 215 12.15 -11.38 6.27
C LEU A 215 11.70 -10.93 4.88
N LEU A 216 10.78 -9.96 4.77
CA LEU A 216 10.37 -9.39 3.49
C LEU A 216 11.52 -8.60 2.84
N ILE A 217 12.20 -7.76 3.61
CA ILE A 217 13.39 -7.04 3.11
C ILE A 217 14.49 -8.04 2.72
N ARG A 218 14.77 -9.04 3.58
CA ARG A 218 15.76 -10.10 3.26
C ARG A 218 15.38 -10.93 2.03
N ALA A 219 14.10 -11.07 1.72
CA ALA A 219 13.62 -11.74 0.51
C ALA A 219 13.87 -10.94 -0.77
N GLY A 220 14.18 -9.64 -0.64
CA GLY A 220 14.46 -8.73 -1.75
C GLY A 220 13.34 -7.73 -2.05
N ALA A 221 12.41 -7.51 -1.11
CA ALA A 221 11.51 -6.36 -1.20
C ALA A 221 12.31 -5.07 -0.97
N ASN A 222 12.03 -4.02 -1.75
CA ASN A 222 12.62 -2.70 -1.53
C ASN A 222 12.00 -2.05 -0.30
N PHE A 223 10.69 -2.23 -0.16
CA PHE A 223 9.89 -1.67 0.91
C PHE A 223 8.95 -2.73 1.46
N ALA A 224 8.69 -2.66 2.77
CA ALA A 224 7.74 -3.53 3.41
C ALA A 224 6.95 -2.79 4.48
N SER A 225 5.73 -3.27 4.72
CA SER A 225 4.88 -2.74 5.77
C SER A 225 5.29 -3.27 7.15
N SER A 226 4.97 -2.46 8.15
CA SER A 226 4.89 -2.82 9.56
C SER A 226 6.22 -3.22 10.24
N PRO A 227 7.29 -2.40 10.19
CA PRO A 227 8.50 -2.61 11.01
C PRO A 227 8.16 -2.82 12.50
N ASP A 228 7.27 -1.97 13.03
CA ASP A 228 6.83 -2.02 14.42
C ASP A 228 5.60 -2.93 14.64
N ARG A 229 5.21 -3.68 13.60
CA ARG A 229 4.01 -4.55 13.60
C ARG A 229 2.73 -3.78 13.94
N VAL A 230 2.65 -2.53 13.50
CA VAL A 230 1.49 -1.64 13.62
C VAL A 230 0.57 -1.70 12.41
N ASN A 231 -0.66 -1.22 12.58
CA ASN A 231 -1.62 -1.13 11.49
C ASN A 231 -1.25 -0.01 10.51
N ILE A 232 -1.32 -0.31 9.22
CA ILE A 232 -1.05 0.65 8.14
C ILE A 232 -2.35 1.10 7.46
N HIS A 233 -2.37 2.36 7.04
CA HIS A 233 -3.43 2.89 6.21
C HIS A 233 -3.37 2.27 4.80
N ALA A 234 -4.54 2.01 4.21
CA ALA A 234 -4.65 1.37 2.90
C ALA A 234 -3.95 2.15 1.77
N LEU A 235 -3.80 3.47 1.92
CA LEU A 235 -3.23 4.37 0.89
C LEU A 235 -1.71 4.56 0.99
N ASP A 236 -1.04 4.10 2.06
CA ASP A 236 0.40 4.28 2.20
C ASP A 236 1.21 3.63 1.07
N PRO A 237 0.88 2.41 0.60
CA PRO A 237 1.53 1.82 -0.57
C PRO A 237 1.34 2.64 -1.84
N VAL A 238 0.20 3.34 -1.97
CA VAL A 238 -0.13 4.17 -3.13
C VAL A 238 0.78 5.38 -3.20
N TYR A 239 0.92 6.11 -2.09
CA TYR A 239 1.77 7.30 -2.03
C TYR A 239 3.25 6.96 -2.21
N LEU A 240 3.72 5.84 -1.65
CA LEU A 240 5.08 5.34 -1.89
C LEU A 240 5.28 5.03 -3.38
N ALA A 241 4.41 4.23 -3.98
CA ALA A 241 4.52 3.88 -5.39
C ALA A 241 4.46 5.13 -6.30
N ALA A 242 3.61 6.10 -5.97
CA ALA A 242 3.51 7.35 -6.71
C ALA A 242 4.80 8.20 -6.59
N LYS A 243 5.39 8.28 -5.38
CA LYS A 243 6.67 8.99 -5.17
C LYS A 243 7.79 8.35 -6.00
N ILE A 244 7.89 7.02 -6.01
CA ILE A 244 8.91 6.29 -6.77
C ILE A 244 8.69 6.48 -8.28
N SER A 245 7.44 6.32 -8.72
CA SER A 245 7.03 6.46 -10.13
C SER A 245 7.38 7.83 -10.71
N PHE A 246 7.22 8.88 -9.90
CA PHE A 246 7.55 10.26 -10.27
C PHE A 246 8.92 10.73 -9.77
N THR A 247 9.77 9.88 -9.20
CA THR A 247 11.17 10.22 -8.90
C THR A 247 12.04 9.87 -10.09
N SER A 248 13.05 10.69 -10.43
CA SER A 248 13.95 10.41 -11.56
C SER A 248 14.68 9.10 -11.37
N PHE A 249 14.93 8.35 -12.45
CA PHE A 249 15.78 7.16 -12.40
C PHE A 249 17.23 7.42 -11.99
N MET A 250 17.65 8.69 -11.98
CA MET A 250 18.97 9.15 -11.53
C MET A 250 18.99 9.54 -10.05
N ASP A 251 17.82 9.73 -9.43
CA ASP A 251 17.70 10.20 -8.04
C ASP A 251 17.37 9.01 -7.12
N SER A 252 17.95 9.03 -5.91
CA SER A 252 17.56 8.13 -4.82
C SER A 252 16.25 8.60 -4.17
N VAL A 253 15.37 7.66 -3.89
CA VAL A 253 14.14 7.89 -3.12
C VAL A 253 14.49 7.86 -1.64
N ASN A 254 14.35 8.99 -0.96
CA ASN A 254 14.60 9.07 0.47
C ASN A 254 13.44 8.41 1.25
N VAL A 255 13.70 7.24 1.85
CA VAL A 255 12.72 6.47 2.62
C VAL A 255 12.07 7.34 3.71
N TRP A 256 12.85 8.13 4.47
CA TRP A 256 12.33 9.01 5.52
C TRP A 256 11.40 10.12 5.02
N GLU A 257 11.63 10.63 3.81
CA GLU A 257 10.73 11.62 3.19
C GLU A 257 9.40 10.97 2.82
N VAL A 258 9.42 9.74 2.30
CA VAL A 258 8.19 9.01 2.00
C VAL A 258 7.41 8.73 3.28
N LEU A 259 8.09 8.23 4.32
CA LEU A 259 7.47 7.87 5.58
C LEU A 259 6.78 9.04 6.28
N ARG A 260 7.36 10.23 6.27
CA ARG A 260 6.75 11.44 6.87
C ARG A 260 5.45 11.87 6.20
N ASN A 261 5.29 11.53 4.92
CA ASN A 261 4.13 11.92 4.12
C ASN A 261 3.08 10.79 4.03
N THR A 262 3.33 9.62 4.62
CA THR A 262 2.33 8.54 4.77
C THR A 262 1.35 8.84 5.91
N LEU A 263 0.17 8.24 5.85
CA LEU A 263 -0.88 8.44 6.86
C LEU A 263 -0.56 7.73 8.18
N THR A 264 0.24 6.66 8.15
CA THR A 264 0.67 5.91 9.34
C THR A 264 1.96 6.45 9.97
N GLY A 265 2.80 7.14 9.19
CA GLY A 265 4.10 7.63 9.65
C GLY A 265 5.19 6.56 9.69
N ALA A 266 6.30 6.86 10.35
CA ALA A 266 7.55 6.08 10.28
C ALA A 266 7.48 4.66 10.86
N GLY A 267 6.56 4.36 11.78
CA GLY A 267 6.41 3.01 12.34
C GLY A 267 5.66 2.02 11.44
N GLY A 268 4.92 2.54 10.44
CA GLY A 268 4.06 1.74 9.57
C GLY A 268 4.74 1.18 8.33
N LEU A 269 5.83 1.78 7.86
CA LEU A 269 6.47 1.39 6.61
C LEU A 269 7.99 1.52 6.76
N GLY A 270 8.73 0.64 6.10
CA GLY A 270 10.18 0.73 6.04
C GLY A 270 10.71 0.25 4.69
N GLY A 271 12.00 0.39 4.47
CA GLY A 271 12.63 -0.07 3.24
C GLY A 271 14.11 0.23 3.16
N VAL A 272 14.69 -0.17 2.04
CA VAL A 272 16.08 0.11 1.66
C VAL A 272 16.13 1.22 0.62
N GLU A 273 17.29 1.86 0.51
CA GLU A 273 17.52 2.87 -0.53
C GLU A 273 17.19 2.30 -1.92
N SER A 274 16.46 3.07 -2.72
CA SER A 274 15.98 2.66 -4.04
C SER A 274 15.97 3.86 -4.98
N ARG A 275 16.12 3.63 -6.29
CA ARG A 275 16.04 4.70 -7.31
C ARG A 275 14.60 5.00 -7.71
N GLY A 276 14.38 6.19 -8.26
CA GLY A 276 13.12 6.52 -8.94
C GLY A 276 12.94 5.78 -10.27
N MET A 277 11.78 5.94 -10.90
CA MET A 277 11.44 5.25 -12.16
C MET A 277 11.10 6.22 -13.31
N LEU A 278 10.93 7.51 -13.04
CA LEU A 278 10.57 8.51 -14.03
C LEU A 278 11.68 8.69 -15.06
N ARG A 279 11.30 8.71 -16.33
CA ARG A 279 12.13 9.15 -17.45
C ARG A 279 11.52 10.34 -18.16
N THR A 280 12.36 11.19 -18.74
CA THR A 280 11.95 12.29 -19.61
C THR A 280 12.47 12.02 -21.03
N GLY A 281 11.65 12.31 -22.03
CA GLY A 281 11.98 12.13 -23.44
C GLY A 281 11.75 13.40 -24.26
N LEU A 282 12.45 13.50 -25.39
CA LEU A 282 12.36 14.58 -26.39
C LEU A 282 12.37 13.98 -27.80
N PRO A 283 11.72 14.61 -28.80
CA PRO A 283 10.68 15.66 -28.67
C PRO A 283 9.29 15.03 -28.46
N PHE A 284 8.39 15.76 -27.80
CA PHE A 284 6.96 15.44 -27.88
C PHE A 284 6.42 16.06 -29.18
N PRO A 285 5.86 15.29 -30.12
CA PRO A 285 5.32 15.87 -31.35
C PRO A 285 4.28 16.93 -31.00
N SER A 286 4.49 18.16 -31.43
CA SER A 286 3.39 19.12 -31.57
C SER A 286 2.45 18.56 -32.63
N GLU A 287 1.17 18.39 -32.28
CA GLU A 287 0.11 18.23 -33.27
C GLU A 287 0.12 19.36 -34.30
#